data_AF-A0A1J5PK76-F1
#
_entry.id   AF-A0A1J5PK76-F1
#
_cell.length_a   1.000
_cell.length_b   1.000
_cell.length_c   1.000
_cell.angle_alpha   90.00
_cell.angle_beta   90.00
_cell.angle_gamma   90.00
#
_symmetry.space_group_name_H-M   'P 1'
#
loop_
_entity.id
_entity.type
_entity.pdbx_description
1 polymer ?
#
loop_
_entity_poly.entity_id
_entity_poly.type
_entity_poly.pdbx_seq_one_letter_code
_entity_poly.pdbx_strand_id
1 'polypeptide(L)'
;MSYSWDDAFIQAMEQGSPIRNKVAAAPLPGSNEVWNRVTGKWDHFDTPNAPPYITWGWTSAVAKASKNKDMAFDYLCFFSNEANANLDLQIGRFGINPYRKAHFDAGFWQSKLGWDKSIAESYVKTLGDMDASNNRVFDLRVPGVNQFMSTLANGVAEAMAGQKTPQVALDEVAQQWTDIVNKIGVDKVRSAYKNVVTLEDKGR
;
A
#
# COMPACT_ATOMS: atom_id res chain seq x y z
N MET A 1 5.83 -15.83 -7.28
CA MET A 1 5.24 -14.88 -6.31
C MET A 1 5.53 -13.49 -6.83
N SER A 2 4.53 -12.61 -6.90
CA SER A 2 4.69 -11.22 -7.32
C SER A 2 4.41 -10.32 -6.12
N TYR A 3 5.21 -9.28 -5.92
CA TYR A 3 4.92 -8.21 -4.96
C TYR A 3 4.38 -7.04 -5.75
N SER A 4 3.08 -6.82 -5.68
CA SER A 4 2.38 -5.83 -6.48
C SER A 4 1.18 -5.29 -5.72
N TRP A 5 0.58 -4.23 -6.25
CA TRP A 5 -0.71 -3.77 -5.79
C TRP A 5 -1.82 -4.72 -6.30
N ASP A 6 -3.03 -4.57 -5.79
CA ASP A 6 -4.16 -5.42 -6.15
C ASP A 6 -4.65 -5.20 -7.59
N ASP A 7 -4.26 -4.12 -8.26
CA ASP A 7 -4.55 -3.87 -9.68
C ASP A 7 -4.04 -5.01 -10.58
N ALA A 8 -2.84 -5.53 -10.32
CA ALA A 8 -2.28 -6.70 -10.99
C ALA A 8 -3.09 -7.97 -10.69
N PHE A 9 -3.65 -8.08 -9.48
CA PHE A 9 -4.55 -9.18 -9.13
C PHE A 9 -5.86 -9.08 -9.92
N ILE A 10 -6.50 -7.90 -9.97
CA ILE A 10 -7.70 -7.67 -10.78
C ILE A 10 -7.42 -7.99 -12.26
N GLN A 11 -6.30 -7.51 -12.80
CA GLN A 11 -5.90 -7.78 -14.18
C GLN A 11 -5.72 -9.28 -14.45
N ALA A 12 -5.12 -10.02 -13.51
CA ALA A 12 -4.98 -11.47 -13.61
C ALA A 12 -6.33 -12.20 -13.63
N MET A 13 -7.39 -11.58 -13.11
CA MET A 13 -8.73 -12.16 -13.02
C MET A 13 -9.68 -11.80 -14.19
N GLU A 14 -9.24 -10.96 -15.13
CA GLU A 14 -10.02 -10.60 -16.33
C GLU A 14 -10.30 -11.82 -17.24
N GLN A 15 -11.43 -11.82 -17.97
CA GLN A 15 -11.92 -13.01 -18.72
C GLN A 15 -10.92 -13.60 -19.73
N GLY A 16 -10.03 -12.78 -20.30
CA GLY A 16 -9.01 -13.21 -21.24
C GLY A 16 -7.68 -13.65 -20.62
N SER A 17 -7.53 -13.55 -19.30
CA SER A 17 -6.26 -13.86 -18.64
C SER A 17 -6.02 -15.38 -18.55
N PRO A 18 -4.84 -15.89 -18.98
CA PRO A 18 -4.50 -17.32 -18.90
C PRO A 18 -4.34 -17.82 -17.46
N ILE A 19 -4.21 -16.90 -16.50
CA ILE A 19 -4.04 -17.16 -15.06
C ILE A 19 -5.27 -16.79 -14.23
N ARG A 20 -6.40 -16.49 -14.88
CA ARG A 20 -7.68 -16.26 -14.20
C ARG A 20 -8.04 -17.44 -13.30
N ASN A 21 -8.46 -17.16 -12.07
CA ASN A 21 -8.72 -18.15 -11.01
C ASN A 21 -7.51 -19.05 -10.63
N LYS A 22 -6.27 -18.70 -11.05
CA LYS A 22 -5.03 -19.44 -10.72
C LYS A 22 -4.07 -18.65 -9.84
N VAL A 23 -4.53 -17.53 -9.28
CA VAL A 23 -3.78 -16.65 -8.38
C VAL A 23 -4.57 -16.46 -7.09
N ALA A 24 -3.87 -16.19 -5.98
CA ALA A 24 -4.48 -15.91 -4.68
C ALA A 24 -3.84 -14.66 -4.06
N ALA A 25 -4.62 -13.95 -3.25
CA ALA A 25 -4.12 -12.83 -2.45
C ALA A 25 -3.53 -13.37 -1.14
N ALA A 26 -2.45 -12.75 -0.68
CA ALA A 26 -1.80 -13.06 0.59
C ALA A 26 -1.14 -11.79 1.15
N PRO A 27 -0.98 -11.69 2.49
CA PRO A 27 -0.18 -10.63 3.08
C PRO A 27 1.28 -10.71 2.65
N LEU A 28 1.97 -9.57 2.69
CA LEU A 28 3.42 -9.52 2.51
C LEU A 28 4.11 -10.34 3.62
N PRO A 29 5.26 -10.96 3.32
CA PRO A 29 6.05 -11.62 4.35
C PRO A 29 6.46 -10.62 5.43
N GLY A 30 6.46 -11.07 6.68
CA GLY A 30 6.91 -10.28 7.83
C GLY A 30 8.38 -10.48 8.16
N SER A 31 8.79 -9.92 9.30
CA SER A 31 10.11 -10.14 9.90
C SER A 31 9.98 -10.76 11.28
N ASN A 32 10.82 -11.74 11.60
CA ASN A 32 10.95 -12.26 12.97
C ASN A 32 11.69 -11.29 13.89
N GLU A 33 12.47 -10.34 13.34
CA GLU A 33 13.21 -9.33 14.11
C GLU A 33 12.74 -7.93 13.74
N VAL A 34 12.38 -7.14 14.76
CA VAL A 34 11.81 -5.79 14.57
C VAL A 34 12.43 -4.83 15.57
N TRP A 35 12.77 -3.62 15.12
CA TRP A 35 13.24 -2.58 16.01
C TRP A 35 12.09 -1.99 16.83
N ASN A 36 12.17 -2.13 18.15
CA ASN A 36 11.22 -1.56 19.08
C ASN A 36 11.69 -0.16 19.51
N ARG A 37 11.00 0.86 19.00
CA ARG A 37 11.31 2.28 19.30
C ARG A 37 11.02 2.71 20.75
N VAL A 38 10.22 1.95 21.50
CA VAL A 38 9.89 2.24 22.90
C VAL A 38 10.99 1.71 23.83
N THR A 39 11.47 0.48 23.59
CA THR A 39 12.52 -0.14 24.39
C THR A 39 13.92 0.17 23.89
N GLY A 40 14.06 0.60 22.63
CA GLY A 40 15.34 0.85 21.96
C GLY A 40 16.12 -0.44 21.71
N LYS A 41 15.43 -1.54 21.42
CA LYS A 41 16.02 -2.87 21.22
C LYS A 41 15.37 -3.58 20.04
N TRP A 42 16.06 -4.58 19.50
CA TRP A 42 15.48 -5.54 18.57
C TRP A 42 14.66 -6.56 19.36
N ASP A 43 13.39 -6.70 19.01
CA ASP A 43 12.50 -7.75 19.52
C ASP A 43 12.50 -8.92 18.53
N HIS A 44 12.39 -10.14 19.06
CA HIS A 44 12.23 -11.37 18.28
C HIS A 44 10.82 -11.94 18.46
N PHE A 45 10.21 -12.41 17.37
CA PHE A 45 8.89 -13.03 17.35
C PHE A 45 8.94 -14.37 16.63
N ASP A 46 8.41 -15.43 17.24
CA ASP A 46 8.31 -16.75 16.61
C ASP A 46 7.45 -16.71 15.34
N THR A 47 6.35 -15.94 15.40
CA THR A 47 5.54 -15.61 14.22
C THR A 47 6.00 -14.28 13.64
N PRO A 48 6.36 -14.20 12.35
CA PRO A 48 6.84 -12.95 11.75
C PRO A 48 5.86 -11.79 11.91
N ASN A 49 6.37 -10.64 12.32
CA ASN A 49 5.65 -9.38 12.33
C ASN A 49 5.44 -8.89 10.89
N ALA A 50 4.20 -8.97 10.39
CA ALA A 50 3.83 -8.65 9.01
C ALA A 50 2.77 -7.52 8.96
N PRO A 51 3.13 -6.28 9.33
CA PRO A 51 2.17 -5.17 9.32
C PRO A 51 1.76 -4.84 7.87
N PRO A 52 0.47 -4.59 7.60
CA PRO A 52 0.04 -4.07 6.31
C PRO A 52 0.66 -2.69 6.05
N TYR A 53 1.10 -2.48 4.81
CA TYR A 53 1.58 -1.20 4.34
C TYR A 53 0.41 -0.40 3.72
N ILE A 54 0.01 0.69 4.36
CA ILE A 54 -1.09 1.54 3.95
C ILE A 54 -0.52 2.74 3.19
N THR A 55 -0.56 2.64 1.86
CA THR A 55 -0.01 3.67 0.97
C THR A 55 -1.01 4.80 0.68
N TRP A 56 -0.61 5.74 -0.17
CA TRP A 56 -1.42 6.84 -0.68
C TRP A 56 -2.73 6.35 -1.30
N GLY A 57 -3.79 7.14 -1.13
CA GLY A 57 -5.05 6.94 -1.85
C GLY A 57 -5.18 7.91 -3.01
N TRP A 58 -5.78 7.46 -4.11
CA TRP A 58 -6.26 8.35 -5.16
C TRP A 58 -7.51 9.09 -4.68
N THR A 59 -7.54 10.40 -4.89
CA THR A 59 -8.71 11.22 -4.56
C THR A 59 -8.94 12.28 -5.61
N SER A 60 -10.17 12.76 -5.67
CA SER A 60 -10.60 13.84 -6.55
C SER A 60 -11.11 15.00 -5.71
N ALA A 61 -10.73 16.22 -6.10
CA ALA A 61 -11.11 17.44 -5.38
C ALA A 61 -11.50 18.57 -6.34
N VAL A 62 -12.42 19.42 -5.93
CA VAL A 62 -12.77 20.64 -6.66
C VAL A 62 -11.91 21.79 -6.15
N ALA A 63 -11.14 22.40 -7.05
CA ALA A 63 -10.31 23.55 -6.71
C ALA A 63 -11.17 24.71 -6.19
N LYS A 64 -10.74 25.34 -5.08
CA LYS A 64 -11.44 26.49 -4.49
C LYS A 64 -11.66 27.63 -5.49
N ALA A 65 -10.72 27.82 -6.42
CA ALA A 65 -10.78 28.86 -7.46
C ALA A 65 -11.69 28.51 -8.65
N SER A 66 -12.24 27.30 -8.73
CA SER A 66 -13.11 26.90 -9.86
C SER A 66 -14.33 27.82 -9.97
N LYS A 67 -14.66 28.24 -11.19
CA LYS A 67 -15.87 29.00 -11.50
C LYS A 67 -17.11 28.10 -11.68
N ASN A 68 -16.91 26.79 -11.83
CA ASN A 68 -17.96 25.80 -12.12
C ASN A 68 -17.98 24.73 -11.03
N LYS A 69 -18.14 25.13 -9.76
CA LYS A 69 -18.04 24.18 -8.63
C LYS A 69 -19.16 23.15 -8.64
N ASP A 70 -20.40 23.58 -8.87
CA ASP A 70 -21.57 22.70 -8.83
C ASP A 70 -21.45 21.61 -9.89
N MET A 71 -21.20 21.98 -11.15
CA MET A 71 -20.95 21.03 -12.24
C MET A 71 -19.75 20.10 -11.96
N ALA A 72 -18.67 20.61 -11.35
CA ALA A 72 -17.54 19.79 -10.99
C ALA A 72 -17.92 18.75 -9.92
N PHE A 73 -18.69 19.13 -8.91
CA PHE A 73 -19.20 18.20 -7.90
C PHE A 73 -20.20 17.20 -8.49
N ASP A 74 -21.10 17.63 -9.37
CA ASP A 74 -22.02 16.74 -10.09
C ASP A 74 -21.24 15.69 -10.89
N TYR A 75 -20.16 16.10 -11.57
CA TYR A 75 -19.28 15.18 -12.27
C TYR A 75 -18.58 14.21 -11.30
N LEU A 76 -18.08 14.67 -10.15
CA LEU A 76 -17.47 13.78 -9.16
C LEU A 76 -18.49 12.79 -8.58
N CYS A 77 -19.75 13.21 -8.37
CA CYS A 77 -20.85 12.32 -7.99
C CYS A 77 -21.13 11.28 -9.07
N PHE A 78 -21.16 11.67 -10.34
CA PHE A 78 -21.27 10.73 -11.45
C PHE A 78 -20.08 9.77 -11.49
N PHE A 79 -18.85 10.29 -11.52
CA PHE A 79 -17.60 9.53 -11.60
C PHE A 79 -17.50 8.48 -10.50
N SER A 80 -17.85 8.84 -9.26
CA SER A 80 -17.70 7.97 -8.08
C SER A 80 -18.96 7.19 -7.70
N ASN A 81 -20.04 7.23 -8.49
CA ASN A 81 -21.27 6.52 -8.16
C ASN A 81 -21.06 4.99 -8.09
N GLU A 82 -21.99 4.28 -7.45
CA GLU A 82 -21.85 2.84 -7.23
C GLU A 82 -21.83 2.02 -8.53
N ALA A 83 -22.57 2.44 -9.55
CA ALA A 83 -22.61 1.74 -10.83
C ALA A 83 -21.25 1.81 -11.54
N ASN A 84 -20.64 2.99 -11.59
CA ASN A 84 -19.32 3.21 -12.18
C ASN A 84 -18.24 2.51 -11.35
N ALA A 85 -18.27 2.65 -10.03
CA ALA A 85 -17.35 1.94 -9.14
C ALA A 85 -17.33 0.43 -9.37
N ASN A 86 -18.52 -0.19 -9.52
CA ASN A 86 -18.65 -1.61 -9.77
C ASN A 86 -18.12 -2.05 -11.14
N LEU A 87 -18.15 -1.16 -12.14
CA LEU A 87 -17.59 -1.41 -13.47
C LEU A 87 -16.07 -1.22 -13.48
N ASP A 88 -15.57 -0.21 -12.78
CA ASP A 88 -14.15 0.12 -12.75
C ASP A 88 -13.33 -0.95 -12.02
N LEU A 89 -13.87 -1.54 -10.95
CA LEU A 89 -13.26 -2.65 -10.20
C LEU A 89 -13.02 -3.92 -11.03
N GLN A 90 -13.57 -4.01 -12.23
CA GLN A 90 -13.43 -5.17 -13.12
C GLN A 90 -12.22 -5.06 -14.05
N ILE A 91 -11.57 -3.89 -14.07
CA ILE A 91 -10.54 -3.54 -15.04
C ILE A 91 -9.26 -3.21 -14.28
N GLY A 92 -8.29 -4.11 -14.29
CA GLY A 92 -7.10 -3.98 -13.43
C GLY A 92 -6.30 -2.72 -13.75
N ARG A 93 -6.17 -2.37 -15.04
CA ARG A 93 -5.46 -1.16 -15.48
C ARG A 93 -6.05 0.17 -14.97
N PHE A 94 -7.26 0.18 -14.40
CA PHE A 94 -7.84 1.38 -13.82
C PHE A 94 -7.31 1.66 -12.40
N GLY A 95 -6.68 0.67 -11.75
CA GLY A 95 -6.06 0.85 -10.43
C GLY A 95 -7.05 1.24 -9.33
N ILE A 96 -8.32 0.84 -9.47
CA ILE A 96 -9.35 1.07 -8.46
C ILE A 96 -9.37 -0.13 -7.52
N ASN A 97 -9.19 0.14 -6.23
CA ASN A 97 -9.16 -0.89 -5.19
C ASN A 97 -10.47 -0.90 -4.39
N PRO A 98 -10.76 -1.94 -3.61
CA PRO A 98 -11.95 -1.98 -2.75
C PRO A 98 -12.00 -0.83 -1.73
N TYR A 99 -12.91 0.13 -1.93
CA TYR A 99 -13.10 1.27 -1.02
C TYR A 99 -14.52 1.42 -0.44
N ARG A 100 -15.47 0.54 -0.77
CA ARG A 100 -16.83 0.51 -0.23
C ARG A 100 -17.06 -0.79 0.53
N LYS A 101 -17.93 -0.77 1.54
CA LYS A 101 -18.28 -1.97 2.35
C LYS A 101 -18.71 -3.16 1.48
N ALA A 102 -19.50 -2.92 0.43
CA ALA A 102 -19.96 -3.96 -0.49
C ALA A 102 -18.81 -4.64 -1.27
N HIS A 103 -17.67 -3.98 -1.46
CA HIS A 103 -16.52 -4.56 -2.16
C HIS A 103 -15.77 -5.60 -1.29
N PHE A 104 -16.04 -5.65 0.01
CA PHE A 104 -15.51 -6.66 0.93
C PHE A 104 -16.45 -7.87 1.09
N ASP A 105 -17.51 -7.97 0.27
CA ASP A 105 -18.34 -9.17 0.15
C ASP A 105 -17.83 -10.05 -0.99
N ALA A 106 -17.43 -11.29 -0.69
CA ALA A 106 -17.00 -12.26 -1.69
C ALA A 106 -18.10 -12.56 -2.74
N GLY A 107 -19.38 -12.44 -2.37
CA GLY A 107 -20.51 -12.62 -3.26
C GLY A 107 -20.57 -11.60 -4.40
N PHE A 108 -20.07 -10.38 -4.17
CA PHE A 108 -19.93 -9.37 -5.24
C PHE A 108 -19.01 -9.88 -6.35
N TRP A 109 -17.80 -10.31 -5.98
CA TRP A 109 -16.79 -10.80 -6.93
C TRP A 109 -17.22 -12.08 -7.65
N GLN A 110 -17.91 -12.99 -6.95
CA GLN A 110 -18.46 -14.21 -7.56
C GLN A 110 -19.59 -13.88 -8.55
N SER A 111 -20.61 -13.16 -8.12
CA SER A 111 -21.83 -12.93 -8.92
C SER A 111 -21.63 -11.94 -10.06
N LYS A 112 -20.78 -10.93 -9.87
CA LYS A 112 -20.55 -9.88 -10.87
C LYS A 112 -19.41 -10.24 -11.81
N LEU A 113 -18.37 -10.92 -11.32
CA LEU A 113 -17.14 -11.13 -12.08
C LEU A 113 -16.85 -12.60 -12.38
N GLY A 114 -17.61 -13.53 -11.84
CA GLY A 114 -17.45 -14.97 -12.10
C GLY A 114 -16.13 -15.50 -11.57
N TRP A 115 -15.66 -14.98 -10.44
CA TRP A 115 -14.50 -15.51 -9.74
C TRP A 115 -14.87 -16.78 -8.99
N ASP A 116 -13.91 -17.69 -8.85
CA ASP A 116 -14.09 -18.87 -8.01
C ASP A 116 -14.25 -18.46 -6.55
N LYS A 117 -15.10 -19.18 -5.82
CA LYS A 117 -15.45 -18.88 -4.42
C LYS A 117 -14.22 -18.71 -3.53
N SER A 118 -13.29 -19.67 -3.59
CA SER A 118 -12.06 -19.63 -2.77
C SER A 118 -11.19 -18.42 -3.08
N ILE A 119 -11.13 -17.99 -4.34
CA ILE A 119 -10.36 -16.83 -4.76
C ILE A 119 -10.98 -15.54 -4.22
N ALA A 120 -12.29 -15.37 -4.43
CA ALA A 120 -13.03 -14.23 -3.92
C ALA A 120 -12.94 -14.12 -2.39
N GLU A 121 -13.11 -15.23 -1.68
CA GLU A 121 -12.97 -15.30 -0.21
C GLU A 121 -11.55 -14.94 0.23
N SER A 122 -10.51 -15.47 -0.44
CA SER A 122 -9.12 -15.14 -0.11
C SER A 122 -8.79 -13.66 -0.30
N TYR A 123 -9.32 -13.05 -1.36
CA TYR A 123 -9.09 -11.65 -1.70
C TYR A 123 -9.73 -10.71 -0.68
N VAL A 124 -11.03 -10.85 -0.42
CA VAL A 124 -11.72 -9.98 0.55
C VAL A 124 -11.23 -10.20 1.96
N LYS A 125 -10.88 -11.44 2.35
CA LYS A 125 -10.31 -11.73 3.66
C LYS A 125 -8.95 -11.07 3.82
N THR A 126 -8.07 -11.19 2.82
CA THR A 126 -6.73 -10.58 2.89
C THR A 126 -6.82 -9.07 3.06
N LEU A 127 -7.61 -8.39 2.23
CA LEU A 127 -7.75 -6.94 2.33
C LEU A 127 -8.50 -6.50 3.60
N GLY A 128 -9.52 -7.25 4.01
CA GLY A 128 -10.28 -6.98 5.23
C GLY A 128 -9.42 -7.12 6.49
N ASP A 129 -8.59 -8.17 6.57
CA ASP A 129 -7.65 -8.38 7.67
C ASP A 129 -6.58 -7.27 7.71
N MET A 130 -6.08 -6.84 6.55
CA MET A 130 -5.14 -5.71 6.45
C MET A 130 -5.76 -4.42 6.98
N ASP A 131 -6.98 -4.12 6.54
CA ASP A 131 -7.74 -2.93 6.91
C ASP A 131 -8.14 -2.94 8.40
N ALA A 132 -8.37 -4.12 8.99
CA ALA A 132 -8.65 -4.29 10.42
C ALA A 132 -7.40 -4.28 11.32
N SER A 133 -6.19 -4.33 10.76
CA SER A 133 -4.96 -4.38 11.55
C SER A 133 -4.70 -3.07 12.30
N ASN A 134 -4.43 -3.17 13.60
CA ASN A 134 -3.90 -2.07 14.42
C ASN A 134 -2.38 -1.93 14.30
N ASN A 135 -1.69 -2.95 13.81
CA ASN A 135 -0.26 -2.93 13.54
C ASN A 135 -0.06 -2.70 12.04
N ARG A 136 0.07 -1.44 11.64
CA ARG A 136 0.12 -0.98 10.26
C ARG A 136 1.18 0.08 10.08
N VAL A 137 1.74 0.15 8.89
CA VAL A 137 2.77 1.13 8.52
C VAL A 137 2.21 2.03 7.42
N PHE A 138 2.42 3.33 7.54
CA PHE A 138 2.05 4.28 6.47
C PHE A 138 3.27 4.67 5.65
N ASP A 139 3.06 5.27 4.47
CA ASP A 139 4.17 5.87 3.72
C ASP A 139 4.97 6.83 4.60
N LEU A 140 6.27 6.92 4.33
CA LEU A 140 7.12 7.93 4.95
C LEU A 140 6.68 9.33 4.51
N ARG A 141 6.16 10.15 5.42
CA ARG A 141 5.69 11.52 5.14
C ARG A 141 6.62 12.57 5.71
N VAL A 142 7.82 12.66 5.13
CA VAL A 142 8.85 13.64 5.54
C VAL A 142 9.34 14.46 4.35
N PRO A 143 9.87 15.68 4.56
CA PRO A 143 10.54 16.42 3.50
C PRO A 143 11.66 15.57 2.89
N GLY A 144 11.76 15.56 1.57
CA GLY A 144 12.75 14.74 0.86
C GLY A 144 12.40 13.26 0.73
N VAL A 145 11.17 12.82 1.06
CA VAL A 145 10.73 11.41 0.96
C VAL A 145 11.18 10.71 -0.32
N ASN A 146 11.07 11.35 -1.48
CA ASN A 146 11.49 10.75 -2.75
C ASN A 146 12.98 10.34 -2.75
N GLN A 147 13.86 11.11 -2.10
CA GLN A 147 15.28 10.76 -1.98
C GLN A 147 15.47 9.53 -1.10
N PHE A 148 14.77 9.44 0.04
CA PHE A 148 14.81 8.26 0.90
C PHE A 148 14.36 7.00 0.15
N MET A 149 13.23 7.08 -0.55
CA MET A 149 12.66 5.97 -1.30
C MET A 149 13.52 5.56 -2.49
N SER A 150 14.07 6.51 -3.25
CA SER A 150 14.97 6.21 -4.37
C SER A 150 16.27 5.56 -3.91
N THR A 151 16.88 6.05 -2.82
CA THR A 151 18.08 5.43 -2.24
C THR A 151 17.80 3.99 -1.82
N LEU A 152 16.68 3.73 -1.14
CA LEU A 152 16.29 2.38 -0.74
C LEU A 152 16.04 1.47 -1.95
N ALA A 153 15.30 1.95 -2.96
CA ALA A 153 15.02 1.20 -4.18
C ALA A 153 16.31 0.80 -4.91
N ASN A 154 17.29 1.70 -4.99
CA ASN A 154 18.59 1.43 -5.60
C ASN A 154 19.35 0.36 -4.81
N GLY A 155 19.49 0.49 -3.49
CA GLY A 155 20.20 -0.50 -2.67
C GLY A 155 19.57 -1.88 -2.74
N VAL A 156 18.23 -1.97 -2.68
CA VAL A 156 17.51 -3.24 -2.83
C VAL A 156 17.74 -3.84 -4.23
N ALA A 157 17.71 -3.03 -5.29
CA ALA A 157 17.98 -3.49 -6.64
C ALA A 157 19.40 -4.03 -6.83
N GLU A 158 20.41 -3.34 -6.28
CA GLU A 158 21.82 -3.79 -6.31
C GLU A 158 22.01 -5.12 -5.57
N ALA A 159 21.36 -5.29 -4.42
CA ALA A 159 21.39 -6.54 -3.66
C ALA A 159 20.70 -7.69 -4.43
N MET A 160 19.51 -7.45 -5.01
CA MET A 160 18.80 -8.45 -5.81
C MET A 160 19.56 -8.84 -7.08
N ALA A 161 20.30 -7.91 -7.66
CA ALA A 161 21.17 -8.16 -8.82
C ALA A 161 22.50 -8.87 -8.44
N GLY A 162 22.77 -9.09 -7.14
CA GLY A 162 23.99 -9.73 -6.66
C GLY A 162 25.23 -8.83 -6.75
N GLN A 163 25.07 -7.53 -6.96
CA GLN A 163 26.19 -6.58 -7.04
C GLN A 163 26.79 -6.26 -5.67
N LYS A 164 25.96 -6.33 -4.62
CA LYS A 164 26.34 -6.18 -3.22
C LYS A 164 25.65 -7.25 -2.38
N THR A 165 26.21 -7.56 -1.22
CA THR A 165 25.47 -8.35 -0.22
C THR A 165 24.31 -7.51 0.33
N PRO A 166 23.22 -8.12 0.83
CA PRO A 166 22.11 -7.38 1.43
C PRO A 166 22.54 -6.43 2.54
N GLN A 167 23.49 -6.85 3.39
CA GLN A 167 24.02 -6.03 4.47
C GLN A 167 24.72 -4.78 3.94
N VAL A 168 25.68 -4.95 3.01
CA VAL A 168 26.44 -3.81 2.45
C VAL A 168 25.52 -2.83 1.73
N ALA A 169 24.56 -3.33 0.95
CA ALA A 169 23.60 -2.48 0.25
C ALA A 169 22.76 -1.64 1.23
N LEU A 170 22.26 -2.24 2.31
CA LEU A 170 21.43 -1.54 3.29
C LEU A 170 22.25 -0.61 4.22
N ASP A 171 23.50 -0.93 4.51
CA ASP A 171 24.41 -0.04 5.25
C ASP A 171 24.68 1.25 4.46
N GLU A 172 24.88 1.14 3.15
CA GLU A 172 25.04 2.30 2.27
C GLU A 172 23.75 3.12 2.15
N VAL A 173 22.58 2.47 2.10
CA VAL A 173 21.27 3.14 2.17
C VAL A 173 21.15 3.95 3.47
N ALA A 174 21.52 3.36 4.61
CA ALA A 174 21.47 4.01 5.90
C ALA A 174 22.40 5.23 5.98
N GLN A 175 23.61 5.14 5.41
CA GLN A 175 24.52 6.27 5.32
C GLN A 175 23.93 7.40 4.47
N GLN A 176 23.40 7.08 3.28
CA GLN A 176 22.77 8.08 2.41
C GLN A 176 21.54 8.73 3.05
N TRP A 177 20.74 7.97 3.79
CA TRP A 177 19.63 8.51 4.58
C TRP A 177 20.12 9.50 5.64
N THR A 178 21.24 9.19 6.31
CA THR A 178 21.88 10.12 7.26
C THR A 178 22.27 11.42 6.57
N ASP A 179 22.84 11.36 5.37
CA ASP A 179 23.22 12.54 4.59
C ASP A 179 22.00 13.37 4.15
N ILE A 180 20.91 12.71 3.73
CA ILE A 180 19.64 13.36 3.41
C ILE A 180 19.08 14.08 4.65
N VAL A 181 19.07 13.41 5.81
CA VAL A 181 18.62 14.00 7.08
C VAL A 181 19.47 15.22 7.45
N ASN A 182 20.79 15.13 7.34
CA ASN A 182 21.71 16.23 7.63
C ASN A 182 21.47 17.43 6.71
N LYS A 183 21.23 17.18 5.42
CA LYS A 183 20.94 18.22 4.43
C LYS A 183 19.60 18.92 4.67
N ILE A 184 18.57 18.17 5.07
CA ILE A 184 17.21 18.71 5.29
C ILE A 184 17.08 19.36 6.66
N GLY A 185 17.82 18.87 7.65
CA GLY A 185 17.75 19.25 9.05
C GLY A 185 17.02 18.20 9.89
N VAL A 186 17.73 17.66 10.88
CA VAL A 186 17.26 16.58 11.79
C VAL A 186 15.91 16.92 12.41
N ASP A 187 15.75 18.12 12.96
CA ASP A 187 14.51 18.50 13.66
C ASP A 187 13.32 18.60 12.71
N LYS A 188 13.55 19.01 11.47
CA LYS A 188 12.51 19.12 10.44
C LYS A 188 12.01 17.73 10.03
N VAL A 189 12.93 16.80 9.77
CA VAL A 189 12.57 15.41 9.45
C VAL A 189 11.88 14.75 10.64
N ARG A 190 12.44 14.90 11.84
CA ARG A 190 11.87 14.32 13.08
C ARG A 190 10.48 14.85 13.38
N SER A 191 10.26 16.16 13.23
CA SER A 191 8.94 16.76 13.44
C SER A 191 7.90 16.21 12.47
N ALA A 192 8.25 16.04 11.20
CA ALA A 192 7.36 15.43 10.21
C ALA A 192 7.11 13.94 10.51
N TYR A 193 8.16 13.18 10.83
CA TYR A 193 8.07 11.75 11.12
C TYR A 193 7.19 11.45 12.35
N LYS A 194 7.23 12.31 13.39
CA LYS A 194 6.33 12.21 14.55
C LYS A 194 4.85 12.19 14.16
N ASN A 195 4.46 12.88 13.09
CA ASN A 195 3.07 12.86 12.62
C ASN A 195 2.69 11.48 12.06
N VAL A 196 3.62 10.79 11.38
CA VAL A 196 3.41 9.42 10.89
C VAL A 196 3.26 8.46 12.07
N VAL A 197 4.20 8.52 13.02
CA VAL A 197 4.16 7.71 14.25
C VAL A 197 2.85 7.93 15.02
N THR A 198 2.36 9.16 15.09
CA THR A 198 1.08 9.47 15.74
C THR A 198 -0.13 8.83 15.02
N LEU A 199 -0.07 8.66 13.69
CA LEU A 199 -1.12 7.95 12.94
C LEU A 199 -1.08 6.44 13.19
N GLU A 200 0.12 5.87 13.31
CA GLU A 200 0.33 4.45 13.61
C GLU A 200 -0.15 4.12 15.03
N ASP A 201 0.17 4.97 16.01
CA ASP A 201 -0.19 4.74 17.42
C ASP A 201 -1.68 4.86 17.73
N LYS A 202 -2.45 5.57 16.88
CA LYS A 202 -3.89 5.76 17.11
C LYS A 202 -4.71 4.49 16.93
N GLY A 203 -4.16 3.45 16.30
CA GLY A 203 -4.95 2.29 15.87
C GLY A 203 -6.06 2.72 14.90
N ARG A 204 -6.96 1.80 14.56
CA ARG A 204 -8.13 2.10 13.75
C ARG A 204 -9.22 2.83 14.52
#